data_AF-A0A1V0A0G1-F1
#
_entry.id   AF-A0A1V0A0G1-F1
#
_cell.length_a   1.000
_cell.length_b   1.000
_cell.length_c   1.000
_cell.angle_alpha   90.00
_cell.angle_beta   90.00
_cell.angle_gamma   90.00
#
_symmetry.space_group_name_H-M   'P 1'
#
loop_
_entity.id
_entity.type
_entity.pdbx_description
1 polymer ?
#
loop_
_entity_poly.entity_id
_entity_poly.type
_entity_poly.pdbx_seq_one_letter_code
_entity_poly.pdbx_strand_id
1 'polypeptide(L)'
;MTAPDRGDEAAAWPCRGSAVLALLASTVARFAPGGSTVEHVTATTCRLTLGAWSWPGLAGLLLTFDADLTAIEPAELRQALHALRTRITTALRPSPRLDGRSQE
;
A
#
# COMPACT_ATOMS: atom_id res chain seq x y z
N MET A 1 -12.15 -27.90 -14.95
CA MET A 1 -11.48 -26.63 -14.61
C MET A 1 -10.79 -26.84 -13.28
N THR A 2 -9.48 -27.03 -13.27
CA THR A 2 -8.73 -27.24 -12.02
C THR A 2 -8.71 -25.92 -11.25
N ALA A 3 -9.16 -25.94 -10.00
CA ALA A 3 -9.11 -24.76 -9.15
C ALA A 3 -7.64 -24.32 -9.01
N PRO A 4 -7.37 -22.99 -9.00
CA PRO A 4 -6.03 -22.53 -8.70
C PRO A 4 -5.66 -23.02 -7.30
N ASP A 5 -4.62 -23.85 -7.23
CA ASP A 5 -4.05 -24.32 -5.97
C ASP A 5 -3.45 -23.13 -5.23
N ARG A 6 -3.82 -22.98 -3.95
CA ARG A 6 -3.31 -21.91 -3.10
C ARG A 6 -1.87 -22.19 -2.66
N GLY A 7 -1.46 -23.45 -2.57
CA GLY A 7 -0.19 -23.88 -1.97
C GLY A 7 -0.14 -23.55 -0.48
N ASP A 8 -0.06 -24.57 0.37
CA ASP A 8 0.08 -24.39 1.84
C ASP A 8 1.54 -24.12 2.26
N GLU A 9 2.46 -23.88 1.32
CA GLU A 9 3.78 -23.37 1.64
C GLU A 9 3.69 -21.94 2.17
N ALA A 10 4.42 -21.67 3.25
CA ALA A 10 4.57 -20.31 3.76
C ALA A 10 5.15 -19.44 2.64
N ALA A 11 4.30 -18.63 2.02
CA ALA A 11 4.69 -17.84 0.85
C ALA A 11 5.87 -16.95 1.21
N ALA A 12 7.04 -17.23 0.63
CA ALA A 12 8.10 -16.26 0.55
C ALA A 12 7.55 -15.10 -0.27
N TRP A 13 7.19 -13.99 0.40
CA TRP A 13 6.61 -12.86 -0.29
C TRP A 13 7.63 -12.28 -1.27
N PRO A 14 7.32 -12.25 -2.59
CA PRO A 14 8.26 -11.78 -3.61
C PRO A 14 8.59 -10.28 -3.46
N CYS A 15 7.71 -9.53 -2.79
CA CYS A 15 7.93 -8.15 -2.47
C CYS A 15 7.92 -7.98 -0.95
N ARG A 16 9.04 -7.49 -0.39
CA ARG A 16 9.15 -7.11 1.02
C ARG A 16 9.69 -5.70 1.12
N GLY A 17 9.09 -4.90 1.97
CA GLY A 17 9.44 -3.49 2.12
C GLY A 17 9.00 -2.96 3.48
N SER A 18 9.42 -1.73 3.76
CA SER A 18 9.10 -1.04 5.00
C SER A 18 8.84 0.44 4.77
N ALA A 19 8.12 1.04 5.71
CA ALA A 19 7.98 2.49 5.83
C ALA A 19 7.88 2.88 7.30
N VAL A 20 8.23 4.12 7.62
CA VAL A 20 7.92 4.74 8.90
C VAL A 20 6.55 5.41 8.78
N LEU A 21 5.64 5.04 9.68
CA LEU A 21 4.29 5.57 9.78
C LEU A 21 4.23 6.58 10.93
N ALA A 22 3.49 7.67 10.72
CA ALA A 22 3.15 8.64 11.76
C ALA A 22 2.08 8.11 12.75
N LEU A 23 2.29 6.92 13.31
CA LEU A 23 1.40 6.24 14.25
C LEU A 23 2.16 5.55 15.39
N LEU A 24 1.47 5.33 16.50
CA LEU A 24 1.98 4.52 17.63
C LEU A 24 2.22 3.07 17.18
N ALA A 25 3.35 2.50 17.56
CA ALA A 25 3.67 1.10 17.27
C ALA A 25 2.60 0.13 17.82
N SER A 26 2.04 0.42 19.00
CA SER A 26 0.96 -0.39 19.60
C SER A 26 -0.31 -0.41 18.75
N THR A 27 -0.64 0.71 18.11
CA THR A 27 -1.79 0.80 17.20
C THR A 27 -1.51 0.01 15.93
N VAL A 28 -0.35 0.22 15.31
CA VAL A 28 0.01 -0.46 14.06
C VAL A 28 0.12 -1.97 14.25
N ALA A 29 0.73 -2.44 15.35
CA ALA A 29 0.88 -3.86 15.67
C ALA A 29 -0.47 -4.59 15.82
N ARG A 30 -1.54 -3.90 16.22
CA ARG A 30 -2.88 -4.48 16.37
C ARG A 30 -3.53 -4.83 15.02
N PHE A 31 -3.20 -4.09 13.97
CA PHE A 31 -3.84 -4.21 12.66
C PHE A 31 -2.90 -4.70 11.56
N ALA A 32 -1.60 -4.83 11.85
CA ALA A 32 -0.62 -5.33 10.90
C ALA A 32 -0.95 -6.78 10.49
N PRO A 33 -0.86 -7.12 9.18
CA PRO A 33 -1.04 -8.49 8.72
C PRO A 33 -0.06 -9.47 9.38
N GLY A 34 -0.42 -10.75 9.43
CA GLY A 34 0.49 -11.80 9.88
C GLY A 34 1.80 -11.82 9.07
N GLY A 35 2.93 -12.03 9.76
CA GLY A 35 4.27 -11.99 9.15
C GLY A 35 4.89 -10.59 9.01
N SER A 36 4.21 -9.54 9.52
CA SER A 36 4.76 -8.19 9.62
C SER A 36 5.64 -8.03 10.86
N THR A 37 6.57 -7.07 10.83
CA THR A 37 7.29 -6.59 12.02
C THR A 37 7.02 -5.10 12.23
N VAL A 38 6.81 -4.72 13.49
CA VAL A 38 6.59 -3.33 13.90
C VAL A 38 7.67 -2.94 14.90
N GLU A 39 8.43 -1.90 14.59
CA GLU A 39 9.55 -1.42 15.39
C GLU A 39 9.26 0.01 15.85
N HIS A 40 9.48 0.30 17.14
CA HIS A 40 9.38 1.66 17.65
C HIS A 40 10.48 2.55 17.05
N VAL A 41 10.10 3.71 16.54
CA VAL A 41 11.05 4.74 16.07
C VAL A 41 11.04 5.92 17.02
N THR A 42 9.84 6.38 17.40
CA THR A 42 9.64 7.39 18.45
C THR A 42 8.42 7.04 19.30
N ALA A 43 8.02 7.92 20.21
CA ALA A 43 6.78 7.80 20.96
C ALA A 43 5.53 7.88 20.06
N THR A 44 5.62 8.49 18.86
CA THR A 44 4.47 8.74 17.96
C THR A 44 4.65 8.15 16.57
N THR A 45 5.76 7.46 16.30
CA THR A 45 6.06 6.88 14.99
C THR A 45 6.65 5.47 15.13
N CYS A 46 6.39 4.63 14.14
CA CYS A 46 6.93 3.27 14.08
C CYS A 46 7.33 2.89 12.66
N ARG A 47 8.25 1.95 12.53
CA ARG A 47 8.57 1.30 11.27
C ARG A 47 7.72 0.04 11.14
N LEU A 48 6.99 -0.08 10.04
CA LEU A 48 6.27 -1.29 9.67
C LEU A 48 7.00 -1.93 8.50
N THR A 49 7.38 -3.21 8.66
CA THR A 49 7.95 -4.05 7.60
C THR A 49 7.01 -5.21 7.33
N LEU A 50 6.65 -5.41 6.07
CA LEU A 50 5.72 -6.48 5.67
C LEU A 50 6.04 -6.98 4.26
N GLY A 51 5.46 -8.12 3.91
CA GLY A 51 5.54 -8.70 2.57
C GLY A 51 4.19 -8.70 1.87
N ALA A 52 4.22 -8.71 0.53
CA ALA A 52 3.04 -8.93 -0.31
C ALA A 52 3.43 -9.63 -1.62
N TRP A 53 2.43 -10.07 -2.37
CA TRP A 53 2.62 -10.71 -3.68
C TRP A 53 3.03 -9.73 -4.80
N SER A 54 2.89 -8.42 -4.57
CA SER A 54 3.31 -7.37 -5.50
C SER A 54 3.60 -6.04 -4.80
N TRP A 55 4.42 -5.18 -5.44
CA TRP A 55 4.70 -3.84 -4.92
C TRP A 55 3.46 -2.95 -4.75
N PRO A 56 2.49 -2.90 -5.70
CA PRO A 56 1.24 -2.15 -5.47
C PRO A 56 0.38 -2.73 -4.34
N GLY A 57 0.39 -4.05 -4.15
CA GLY A 57 -0.29 -4.69 -3.02
C GLY A 57 0.32 -4.28 -1.68
N LEU A 58 1.66 -4.28 -1.59
CA LEU A 58 2.38 -3.82 -0.41
C LEU A 58 2.10 -2.34 -0.13
N ALA A 59 2.18 -1.49 -1.16
CA ALA A 59 1.85 -0.07 -1.05
C ALA A 59 0.41 0.13 -0.55
N GLY A 60 -0.56 -0.63 -1.08
CA GLY A 60 -1.95 -0.58 -0.63
C GLY A 60 -2.10 -0.91 0.86
N LEU A 61 -1.44 -1.98 1.34
CA LEU A 61 -1.45 -2.35 2.76
C LEU A 61 -0.82 -1.28 3.67
N LEU A 62 0.18 -0.55 3.20
CA LEU A 62 0.71 0.59 3.96
C LEU A 62 -0.31 1.74 3.99
N LEU A 63 -0.96 2.03 2.86
CA LEU A 63 -1.95 3.10 2.75
C LEU A 63 -3.22 2.86 3.59
N THR A 64 -3.57 1.61 3.92
CA THR A 64 -4.74 1.34 4.79
C THR A 64 -4.59 1.87 6.22
N PHE A 65 -3.37 2.19 6.65
CA PHE A 65 -3.13 2.80 7.95
C PHE A 65 -3.46 4.29 8.00
N ASP A 66 -3.74 4.93 6.87
CA ASP A 66 -4.15 6.34 6.78
C ASP A 66 -3.24 7.28 7.59
N ALA A 67 -1.93 7.19 7.33
CA ALA A 67 -0.91 7.95 8.02
C ALA A 67 0.19 8.41 7.06
N ASP A 68 0.86 9.50 7.43
CA ASP A 68 2.04 9.96 6.70
C ASP A 68 3.13 8.88 6.69
N LEU A 69 3.69 8.65 5.50
CA LEU A 69 4.73 7.66 5.26
C LEU A 69 6.08 8.35 4.98
N THR A 70 7.12 7.92 5.68
CA THR A 70 8.50 8.35 5.45
C THR A 70 9.46 7.15 5.43
N ALA A 71 10.72 7.36 5.05
CA ALA A 71 11.77 6.33 5.02
C ALA A 71 11.32 5.01 4.34
N ILE A 72 10.68 5.15 3.17
CA ILE A 72 10.10 4.06 2.39
C ILE A 72 11.21 3.34 1.62
N GLU A 73 11.32 2.04 1.86
CA GLU A 73 12.29 1.14 1.22
C GLU A 73 11.62 -0.17 0.81
N PRO A 74 12.02 -0.81 -0.31
CA PRO A 74 13.05 -0.35 -1.24
C PRO A 74 12.50 0.67 -2.27
N ALA A 75 13.33 1.05 -3.26
CA ALA A 75 12.96 2.01 -4.30
C ALA A 75 11.74 1.59 -5.12
N GLU A 76 11.55 0.30 -5.34
CA GLU A 76 10.42 -0.30 -6.06
C GLU A 76 9.09 -0.02 -5.36
N LEU A 77 9.10 0.00 -4.02
CA LEU A 77 7.92 0.38 -3.24
C LEU A 77 7.57 1.86 -3.43
N ARG A 78 8.59 2.73 -3.44
CA ARG A 78 8.40 4.16 -3.75
C ARG A 78 7.83 4.36 -5.16
N GLN A 79 8.36 3.63 -6.14
CA GLN A 79 7.85 3.65 -7.52
C GLN A 79 6.39 3.19 -7.59
N ALA A 80 6.01 2.14 -6.85
CA ALA A 80 4.64 1.67 -6.79
C ALA A 80 3.69 2.72 -6.19
N LEU A 81 4.07 3.40 -5.11
CA LEU A 81 3.31 4.50 -4.53
C LEU A 81 3.14 5.67 -5.51
N HIS A 82 4.20 6.03 -6.26
CA HIS A 82 4.10 7.04 -7.31
C HIS A 82 3.12 6.63 -8.42
N ALA A 83 3.17 5.37 -8.87
CA ALA A 83 2.26 4.85 -9.88
C ALA A 83 0.79 4.85 -9.40
N LEU A 84 0.55 4.43 -8.15
CA LEU A 84 -0.78 4.48 -7.51
C LEU A 84 -1.30 5.91 -7.44
N ARG A 85 -0.48 6.86 -6.93
CA ARG A 85 -0.83 8.29 -6.89
C ARG A 85 -1.25 8.78 -8.28
N THR A 86 -0.44 8.53 -9.31
CA THR A 86 -0.76 8.95 -10.68
C THR A 86 -2.09 8.38 -11.17
N ARG A 87 -2.34 7.09 -10.95
CA ARG A 87 -3.61 6.44 -11.36
C ARG A 87 -4.81 7.05 -10.64
N ILE A 88 -4.70 7.23 -9.33
CA ILE A 88 -5.76 7.81 -8.49
C ILE A 88 -6.02 9.26 -8.91
N THR A 89 -4.98 10.08 -9.04
CA THR A 89 -5.11 11.47 -9.50
C THR A 89 -5.76 11.56 -10.88
N THR A 90 -5.41 10.67 -11.81
CA THR A 90 -6.05 10.61 -13.13
C THR A 90 -7.53 10.22 -13.03
N ALA A 91 -7.86 9.21 -12.22
CA ALA A 91 -9.23 8.74 -12.03
C ALA A 91 -10.13 9.77 -11.33
N LEU A 92 -9.57 10.60 -10.44
CA LEU A 92 -10.29 11.68 -9.75
C LEU A 92 -10.51 12.92 -10.62
N ARG A 93 -9.93 12.99 -11.83
CA ARG A 93 -10.22 14.09 -12.76
C ARG A 93 -11.69 14.01 -13.18
N PRO A 94 -12.44 15.12 -13.15
CA PRO A 94 -13.79 15.13 -13.67
C PRO A 94 -13.73 14.77 -15.15
N SER A 95 -14.49 13.75 -15.56
CA SER A 95 -14.69 13.46 -16.98
C SER A 95 -15.30 14.71 -17.64
N PRO A 96 -14.85 15.08 -18.85
CA PRO A 96 -15.55 16.12 -19.59
C PRO A 96 -17.01 15.69 -19.71
N ARG A 97 -17.94 16.53 -19.24
CA ARG A 97 -19.36 16.29 -19.49
C ARG A 97 -19.49 16.18 -21.00
N LEU A 98 -20.04 15.06 -21.47
CA LEU A 98 -20.59 14.98 -22.82
C LEU A 98 -21.83 15.89 -22.81
N ASP A 99 -21.61 17.20 -22.88
CA ASP A 99 -22.67 18.18 -23.00
C ASP A 99 -23.23 18.03 -24.42
N GLY A 100 -24.23 17.14 -24.54
CA GLY A 100 -25.13 17.09 -25.67
C GLY A 100 -25.88 18.40 -25.77
N ARG A 101 -25.33 19.34 -26.53
CA ARG A 101 -26.13 20.39 -27.15
C ARG A 101 -26.19 20.12 -28.64
N SER A 102 -27.22 19.37 -29.03
CA SER A 102 -27.81 19.51 -30.36
C SER A 102 -28.10 20.99 -30.56
N GLN A 103 -27.48 21.58 -31.60
CA GLN A 103 -27.91 22.87 -32.12
C GLN A 103 -29.30 22.69 -32.70
N GLU A 104 -30.25 23.49 -32.22
CA GLU A 104 -31.54 23.72 -32.85
C GLU A 104 -31.40 24.77 -33.95
#